data_AF-G7L4C0-F1
#
_entry.id   AF-G7L4C0-F1
#
_cell.length_a   1.000
_cell.length_b   1.000
_cell.length_c   1.000
_cell.angle_alpha   90.00
_cell.angle_beta   90.00
_cell.angle_gamma   90.00
#
_symmetry.space_group_name_H-M   'P 1'
#
loop_
_entity.id
_entity.type
_entity.pdbx_description
1 polymer ?
#
loop_
_entity_poly.entity_id
_entity_poly.type
_entity_poly.pdbx_seq_one_letter_code
_entity_poly.pdbx_strand_id
1 'polypeptide(L)'
;MVRVASVEALGQMVGLITRTQLKAALPRLVPTILELYKKDLDVAFLATCSLHNLLNASLLSESGPPMLDFEDLTLTLGTLLPVISMNSESKDQTDFSVGLKMYNEVQHCFLTVGLVYPDDLFLFLVNKCRLKEEASTFGALCVLKHLLPRLSEAWHGKIPLLVEAVKSLLEEHNLGVRKALSEASY
;
A
#
# COMPACT_ATOMS: atom_id res chain seq x y z
N MET A 1 26.46 -9.56 -6.40
CA MET A 1 26.74 -10.73 -5.55
C MET A 1 26.31 -10.58 -4.08
N VAL A 2 25.80 -9.42 -3.63
CA VAL A 2 25.32 -9.22 -2.24
C VAL A 2 23.78 -9.35 -2.10
N ARG A 3 23.00 -9.20 -3.18
CA ARG A 3 21.53 -9.27 -3.12
C ARG A 3 20.95 -10.68 -3.02
N VAL A 4 21.66 -11.70 -3.52
CA VAL A 4 21.22 -13.11 -3.40
C VAL A 4 21.51 -13.64 -1.99
N ALA A 5 22.62 -13.22 -1.39
CA ALA A 5 23.01 -13.62 -0.04
C ALA A 5 22.07 -13.07 1.07
N SER A 6 21.48 -11.88 0.90
CA SER A 6 20.50 -11.36 1.87
C SER A 6 19.13 -12.05 1.76
N VAL A 7 18.73 -12.45 0.55
CA VAL A 7 17.49 -13.21 0.31
C VAL A 7 17.65 -14.66 0.78
N GLU A 8 18.82 -15.27 0.56
CA GLU A 8 19.17 -16.59 1.13
C GLU A 8 19.35 -16.55 2.65
N ALA A 9 19.90 -15.47 3.22
CA ALA A 9 20.02 -15.33 4.67
C ALA A 9 18.65 -15.18 5.36
N LEU A 10 17.71 -14.42 4.77
CA LEU A 10 16.32 -14.41 5.22
C LEU A 10 15.65 -15.78 5.00
N GLY A 11 15.86 -16.44 3.86
CA GLY A 11 15.36 -17.79 3.61
C GLY A 11 15.87 -18.84 4.60
N GLN A 12 17.14 -18.74 5.05
CA GLN A 12 17.75 -19.60 6.06
C GLN A 12 17.29 -19.25 7.50
N MET A 13 17.00 -17.98 7.79
CA MET A 13 16.47 -17.53 9.09
C MET A 13 14.97 -17.85 9.25
N VAL A 14 14.20 -17.92 8.16
CA VAL A 14 12.78 -18.34 8.16
C VAL A 14 12.64 -19.83 8.53
N GLY A 15 13.70 -20.63 8.39
CA GLY A 15 13.76 -21.98 8.97
C GLY A 15 13.92 -22.04 10.50
N LEU A 16 14.21 -20.91 11.17
CA LEU A 16 14.50 -20.85 12.61
C LEU A 16 13.38 -20.19 13.43
N ILE A 17 12.50 -19.41 12.81
CA ILE A 17 11.37 -18.77 13.49
C ILE A 17 10.10 -19.56 13.18
N THR A 18 9.52 -20.19 14.19
CA THR A 18 8.23 -20.85 14.06
C THR A 18 7.12 -19.83 13.77
N ARG A 19 6.05 -20.26 13.10
CA ARG A 19 4.85 -19.42 12.87
C ARG A 19 4.37 -18.76 14.17
N THR A 20 4.40 -19.47 15.29
CA THR A 20 4.01 -18.93 16.60
C THR A 20 4.93 -17.79 17.06
N GLN A 21 6.24 -17.94 16.93
CA GLN A 21 7.21 -16.89 17.28
C GLN A 21 7.07 -15.66 16.37
N LEU A 22 6.85 -15.87 15.06
CA LEU A 22 6.59 -14.78 14.14
C LEU A 22 5.31 -14.05 14.54
N LYS A 23 4.21 -14.76 14.86
CA LYS A 23 2.94 -14.15 15.28
C LYS A 23 3.13 -13.26 16.51
N ALA A 24 3.87 -13.75 17.50
CA ALA A 24 4.16 -13.01 18.71
C ALA A 24 5.04 -11.77 18.48
N ALA A 25 5.86 -11.77 17.43
CA ALA A 25 6.75 -10.65 17.10
C ALA A 25 6.08 -9.55 16.25
N LEU A 26 5.04 -9.88 15.47
CA LEU A 26 4.36 -8.95 14.55
C LEU A 26 3.96 -7.60 15.17
N PRO A 27 3.35 -7.53 16.38
CA PRO A 27 2.93 -6.27 16.98
C PRO A 27 4.09 -5.29 17.24
N ARG A 28 5.32 -5.79 17.34
CA ARG A 28 6.53 -4.98 17.52
C ARG A 28 7.25 -4.73 16.19
N LEU A 29 7.35 -5.75 15.34
CA LEU A 29 8.07 -5.67 14.08
C LEU A 29 7.43 -4.68 13.12
N VAL A 30 6.09 -4.70 12.99
CA VAL A 30 5.37 -3.83 12.05
C VAL A 30 5.63 -2.35 12.37
N PRO A 31 5.40 -1.84 13.59
CA PRO A 31 5.71 -0.44 13.92
C PRO A 31 7.18 -0.07 13.68
N THR A 32 8.13 -0.94 14.05
CA THR A 32 9.56 -0.68 13.83
C THR A 32 9.90 -0.53 12.35
N ILE A 33 9.31 -1.35 11.47
CA ILE A 33 9.48 -1.19 10.01
C ILE A 33 8.86 0.11 9.54
N LEU A 34 7.67 0.47 10.03
CA LEU A 34 6.98 1.70 9.64
C LEU A 34 7.76 2.97 10.04
N GLU A 35 8.50 2.95 11.15
CA GLU A 35 9.36 4.07 11.56
C GLU A 35 10.51 4.35 10.58
N LEU A 36 10.94 3.35 9.80
CA LEU A 36 12.03 3.49 8.83
C LEU A 36 11.63 4.34 7.62
N TYR A 37 10.34 4.51 7.33
CA TYR A 37 9.87 5.39 6.24
C TYR A 37 10.14 6.88 6.51
N LYS A 38 10.49 7.25 7.75
CA LYS A 38 10.89 8.62 8.11
C LYS A 38 12.36 8.91 7.78
N LYS A 39 13.10 7.91 7.28
CA LYS A 39 14.51 8.02 6.88
C LYS A 39 14.60 8.40 5.39
N ASP A 40 15.80 8.31 4.83
CA ASP A 40 16.03 8.54 3.40
C ASP A 40 15.34 7.50 2.51
N LEU A 41 15.30 7.79 1.21
CA LEU A 41 14.59 7.00 0.20
C LEU A 41 15.11 5.56 0.09
N ASP A 42 16.42 5.33 0.23
CA ASP A 42 16.99 3.98 0.17
C ASP A 42 16.55 3.14 1.36
N VAL A 43 16.54 3.73 2.56
CA VAL A 43 16.05 3.06 3.77
C VAL A 43 14.53 2.80 3.69
N ALA A 44 13.75 3.75 3.18
CA ALA A 44 12.31 3.56 2.95
C ALA A 44 12.02 2.43 1.94
N PHE A 45 12.82 2.33 0.88
CA PHE A 45 12.72 1.22 -0.07
C PHE A 45 13.01 -0.13 0.59
N LEU A 46 14.09 -0.24 1.38
CA LEU A 46 14.39 -1.48 2.12
C LEU A 46 13.31 -1.84 3.15
N ALA A 47 12.72 -0.83 3.80
CA ALA A 47 11.58 -1.01 4.69
C ALA A 47 10.36 -1.57 3.95
N THR A 48 10.12 -1.11 2.72
CA THR A 48 9.03 -1.60 1.85
C THR A 48 9.24 -3.06 1.48
N CYS A 49 10.44 -3.45 1.03
CA CYS A 49 10.76 -4.85 0.74
C CYS A 49 10.63 -5.75 1.98
N SER A 50 11.08 -5.26 3.13
CA SER A 50 10.99 -6.00 4.40
C SER A 50 9.53 -6.20 4.80
N LEU A 51 8.69 -5.17 4.64
CA LEU A 51 7.27 -5.24 4.92
C LEU A 51 6.55 -6.20 3.98
N HIS A 52 6.84 -6.16 2.68
CA HIS A 52 6.27 -7.10 1.71
C HIS A 52 6.58 -8.56 2.08
N ASN A 53 7.85 -8.86 2.39
CA ASN A 53 8.25 -10.19 2.84
C ASN A 53 7.53 -10.61 4.12
N LEU A 54 7.37 -9.69 5.08
CA LEU A 54 6.64 -9.93 6.32
C LEU A 54 5.15 -10.21 6.06
N LEU A 55 4.51 -9.46 5.14
CA LEU A 55 3.12 -9.68 4.73
C LEU A 55 2.95 -11.05 4.05
N ASN A 56 3.84 -11.43 3.15
CA ASN A 56 3.80 -12.76 2.52
C ASN A 56 3.90 -13.87 3.57
N ALA A 57 4.86 -13.77 4.49
CA ALA A 57 5.05 -14.76 5.55
C ALA A 57 3.87 -14.82 6.54
N SER A 58 3.23 -13.69 6.81
CA SER A 58 2.15 -13.60 7.81
C SER A 58 0.75 -13.86 7.24
N LEU A 59 0.52 -13.63 5.95
CA LEU A 59 -0.81 -13.74 5.34
C LEU A 59 -0.96 -14.93 4.41
N LEU A 60 0.10 -15.32 3.68
CA LEU A 60 0.05 -16.35 2.64
C LEU A 60 0.73 -17.66 3.04
N SER A 61 0.98 -17.88 4.34
CA SER A 61 1.63 -19.10 4.80
C SER A 61 0.78 -20.34 4.52
N GLU A 62 1.34 -21.36 3.86
CA GLU A 62 0.66 -22.65 3.65
C GLU A 62 0.38 -23.42 4.96
N SER A 63 1.02 -23.02 6.06
CA SER A 63 0.96 -23.71 7.34
C SER A 63 -0.24 -23.34 8.23
N GLY A 64 -1.16 -22.50 7.76
CA GLY A 64 -2.37 -22.15 8.49
C GLY A 64 -3.06 -20.89 7.99
N PRO A 65 -4.11 -20.40 8.69
CA PRO A 65 -4.79 -19.16 8.33
C PRO A 65 -3.85 -17.95 8.40
N PRO A 66 -4.26 -16.77 7.92
CA PRO A 66 -3.55 -15.53 8.15
C PRO A 66 -3.25 -15.29 9.64
N MET A 67 -2.12 -14.66 9.92
CA MET A 67 -1.65 -14.40 11.29
C MET A 67 -2.15 -13.07 11.85
N LEU A 68 -2.59 -12.18 10.96
CA LEU A 68 -3.13 -10.85 11.23
C LEU A 68 -4.51 -10.76 10.60
N ASP A 69 -5.45 -10.15 11.33
CA ASP A 69 -6.74 -9.80 10.78
C ASP A 69 -6.63 -8.49 9.98
N PHE A 70 -7.65 -8.16 9.19
CA PHE A 70 -7.58 -6.94 8.36
C PHE A 70 -7.44 -5.66 9.20
N GLU A 71 -8.05 -5.60 10.38
CA GLU A 71 -7.97 -4.45 11.29
C GLU A 71 -6.52 -4.12 11.67
N ASP A 72 -5.70 -5.14 11.95
CA ASP A 72 -4.27 -5.00 12.27
C ASP A 72 -3.46 -4.40 11.11
N LEU A 73 -3.95 -4.57 9.87
CA LEU A 73 -3.27 -4.10 8.65
C LEU A 73 -3.61 -2.65 8.30
N THR A 74 -4.71 -2.10 8.82
CA THR A 74 -5.22 -0.77 8.40
C THR A 74 -4.22 0.36 8.58
N LEU A 75 -3.46 0.38 9.69
CA LEU A 75 -2.42 1.38 9.94
C LEU A 75 -1.26 1.25 8.95
N THR A 76 -0.85 0.01 8.68
CA THR A 76 0.21 -0.31 7.71
C THR A 76 -0.18 0.15 6.31
N LEU A 77 -1.38 -0.23 5.86
CA LEU A 77 -1.92 0.18 4.57
C LEU A 77 -2.05 1.71 4.48
N GLY A 78 -2.55 2.35 5.53
CA GLY A 78 -2.67 3.81 5.61
C GLY A 78 -1.33 4.53 5.47
N THR A 79 -0.26 3.96 6.03
CA THR A 79 1.11 4.48 5.93
C THR A 79 1.69 4.31 4.53
N LEU A 80 1.38 3.20 3.84
CA LEU A 80 1.89 2.90 2.51
C LEU A 80 1.27 3.77 1.40
N LEU A 81 0.03 4.23 1.55
CA LEU A 81 -0.64 5.04 0.53
C LEU A 81 0.14 6.32 0.15
N PRO A 82 0.55 7.20 1.10
CA PRO A 82 1.30 8.41 0.76
C PRO A 82 2.73 8.13 0.26
N VAL A 83 3.30 6.97 0.56
CA VAL A 83 4.65 6.57 0.07
C VAL A 83 4.69 6.47 -1.45
N ILE A 84 3.57 6.10 -2.08
CA ILE A 84 3.42 6.06 -3.54
C ILE A 84 3.69 7.43 -4.16
N SER A 85 3.26 8.50 -3.49
CA SER A 85 3.35 9.89 -3.95
C SER A 85 4.75 10.51 -3.78
N MET A 86 5.62 9.93 -2.94
CA MET A 86 6.98 10.46 -2.69
C MET A 86 7.88 10.44 -3.95
N ASN A 87 7.46 9.71 -4.99
CA ASN A 87 8.25 9.45 -6.20
C ASN A 87 8.05 10.48 -7.32
N SER A 88 7.13 11.43 -7.19
CA SER A 88 6.83 12.41 -8.25
C SER A 88 7.72 13.67 -8.22
N GLU A 89 8.54 13.87 -7.18
CA GLU A 89 9.23 15.15 -6.95
C GLU A 89 10.75 15.15 -7.22
N SER A 90 11.40 13.99 -7.33
CA SER A 90 12.86 13.91 -7.44
C SER A 90 13.36 14.10 -8.89
N LYS A 91 14.24 15.09 -9.12
CA LYS A 91 14.85 15.40 -10.43
C LYS A 91 16.10 14.56 -10.76
N ASP A 92 16.61 13.78 -9.79
CA ASP A 92 17.80 12.96 -9.96
C ASP A 92 17.47 11.56 -10.51
N GLN A 93 18.23 11.12 -11.51
CA GLN A 93 17.96 9.85 -12.24
C GLN A 93 18.09 8.60 -11.34
N THR A 94 18.95 8.64 -10.32
CA THR A 94 19.14 7.54 -9.36
C THR A 94 17.93 7.38 -8.45
N ASP A 95 17.43 8.49 -7.91
CA ASP A 95 16.30 8.55 -7.00
C ASP A 95 15.01 8.16 -7.73
N PHE A 96 14.88 8.56 -9.00
CA PHE A 96 13.80 8.12 -9.87
C PHE A 96 13.75 6.59 -10.01
N SER A 97 14.91 5.93 -10.14
CA SER A 97 14.98 4.47 -10.24
C SER A 97 14.61 3.76 -8.93
N VAL A 98 15.01 4.31 -7.79
CA VAL A 98 14.66 3.75 -6.47
C VAL A 98 13.18 3.97 -6.20
N GLY A 99 12.66 5.14 -6.52
CA GLY A 99 11.25 5.47 -6.35
C GLY A 99 10.31 4.58 -7.17
N LEU A 100 10.67 4.25 -8.41
CA LEU A 100 9.89 3.30 -9.22
C LEU A 100 9.89 1.87 -8.61
N LYS A 101 11.03 1.44 -8.05
CA LYS A 101 11.10 0.13 -7.37
C LYS A 101 10.24 0.13 -6.12
N MET A 102 10.30 1.20 -5.32
CA MET A 102 9.47 1.38 -4.14
C MET A 102 7.98 1.39 -4.50
N TYR A 103 7.59 2.12 -5.54
CA TYR A 103 6.22 2.12 -6.07
C TYR A 103 5.74 0.68 -6.36
N ASN A 104 6.51 -0.10 -7.11
CA ASN A 104 6.15 -1.47 -7.44
C ASN A 104 6.05 -2.36 -6.19
N GLU A 105 6.98 -2.20 -5.26
CA GLU A 105 6.98 -2.98 -4.02
C GLU A 105 5.76 -2.67 -3.14
N VAL A 106 5.35 -1.40 -3.07
CA VAL A 106 4.10 -1.02 -2.39
C VAL A 106 2.90 -1.69 -3.08
N GLN A 107 2.84 -1.70 -4.42
CA GLN A 107 1.78 -2.40 -5.14
C GLN A 107 1.72 -3.89 -4.80
N HIS A 108 2.90 -4.53 -4.63
CA HIS A 108 2.99 -5.92 -4.19
C HIS A 108 2.47 -6.12 -2.76
N CYS A 109 2.80 -5.24 -1.80
CA CYS A 109 2.21 -5.28 -0.45
C CYS A 109 0.69 -5.29 -0.50
N PHE A 110 0.09 -4.38 -1.28
CA PHE A 110 -1.36 -4.30 -1.43
C PHE A 110 -1.97 -5.52 -2.13
N LEU A 111 -1.28 -6.10 -3.12
CA LEU A 111 -1.72 -7.34 -3.76
C LEU A 111 -1.71 -8.51 -2.77
N THR A 112 -0.65 -8.68 -1.97
CA THR A 112 -0.57 -9.71 -0.93
C THR A 112 -1.76 -9.63 0.03
N VAL A 113 -2.12 -8.43 0.48
CA VAL A 113 -3.31 -8.23 1.32
C VAL A 113 -4.60 -8.52 0.56
N GLY A 114 -4.72 -8.06 -0.69
CA GLY A 114 -5.92 -8.24 -1.50
C GLY A 114 -6.20 -9.70 -1.89
N LEU A 115 -5.18 -10.56 -1.93
CA LEU A 115 -5.36 -12.00 -2.13
C LEU A 115 -6.02 -12.69 -0.94
N VAL A 116 -5.95 -12.09 0.26
CA VAL A 116 -6.49 -12.65 1.50
C VAL A 116 -7.77 -11.93 1.95
N TYR A 117 -7.79 -10.60 1.85
CA TYR A 117 -8.87 -9.72 2.29
C TYR A 117 -9.36 -8.82 1.15
N PRO A 118 -9.86 -9.38 0.03
CA PRO A 118 -10.21 -8.58 -1.14
C PRO A 118 -11.32 -7.56 -0.85
N ASP A 119 -12.30 -7.92 -0.03
CA ASP A 119 -13.49 -7.11 0.20
C ASP A 119 -13.22 -5.95 1.15
N ASP A 120 -12.56 -6.23 2.27
CA ASP A 120 -12.13 -5.22 3.23
C ASP A 120 -11.13 -4.25 2.60
N LEU A 121 -10.19 -4.76 1.79
CA LEU A 121 -9.23 -3.91 1.09
C LEU A 121 -9.92 -2.98 0.10
N PHE A 122 -10.91 -3.47 -0.66
CA PHE A 122 -11.67 -2.63 -1.59
C PHE A 122 -12.37 -1.49 -0.84
N LEU A 123 -13.07 -1.80 0.25
CA LEU A 123 -13.77 -0.80 1.06
C LEU A 123 -12.81 0.20 1.68
N PHE A 124 -11.66 -0.26 2.19
CA PHE A 124 -10.61 0.59 2.72
C PHE A 124 -10.11 1.60 1.67
N LEU A 125 -9.78 1.15 0.47
CA LEU A 125 -9.27 2.00 -0.61
C LEU A 125 -10.32 3.01 -1.08
N VAL A 126 -11.57 2.57 -1.28
CA VAL A 126 -12.68 3.46 -1.65
C VAL A 126 -12.93 4.52 -0.57
N ASN A 127 -12.88 4.14 0.72
CA ASN A 127 -13.00 5.09 1.82
C ASN A 127 -11.84 6.08 1.84
N LYS A 128 -10.61 5.64 1.56
CA LYS A 128 -9.45 6.54 1.44
C LYS A 128 -9.63 7.56 0.32
N CYS A 129 -10.24 7.18 -0.81
CA CYS A 129 -10.61 8.14 -1.85
C CYS A 129 -11.65 9.19 -1.37
N ARG A 130 -12.48 8.88 -0.37
CA ARG A 130 -13.51 9.79 0.16
C ARG A 130 -12.98 10.75 1.23
N LEU A 131 -11.85 10.42 1.89
CA LEU A 131 -11.25 11.24 2.95
C LEU A 131 -10.48 12.45 2.44
N LYS A 132 -10.15 12.50 1.14
CA LYS A 132 -9.60 13.68 0.43
C LYS A 132 -8.27 14.21 0.98
N GLU A 133 -7.51 13.36 1.68
CA GLU A 133 -6.09 13.59 1.92
C GLU A 133 -5.35 13.35 0.59
N GLU A 134 -4.75 14.38 0.00
CA GLU A 134 -4.25 14.36 -1.38
C GLU A 134 -3.29 13.19 -1.66
N ALA A 135 -2.25 13.03 -0.84
CA ALA A 135 -1.27 11.95 -1.01
C ALA A 135 -1.88 10.55 -0.81
N SER A 136 -2.69 10.37 0.23
CA SER A 136 -3.38 9.10 0.51
C SER A 136 -4.39 8.74 -0.58
N THR A 137 -5.11 9.73 -1.10
CA THR A 137 -6.10 9.58 -2.17
C THR A 137 -5.44 9.18 -3.47
N PHE A 138 -4.35 9.86 -3.85
CA PHE A 138 -3.54 9.50 -5.02
C PHE A 138 -3.01 8.06 -4.93
N GLY A 139 -2.44 7.71 -3.77
CA GLY A 139 -1.98 6.36 -3.48
C GLY A 139 -3.10 5.32 -3.65
N ALA A 140 -4.29 5.59 -3.10
CA ALA A 140 -5.42 4.68 -3.18
C ALA A 140 -5.88 4.44 -4.62
N LEU A 141 -5.96 5.50 -5.43
CA LEU A 141 -6.29 5.39 -6.85
C LEU A 141 -5.25 4.60 -7.65
N CYS A 142 -3.96 4.81 -7.34
CA CYS A 142 -2.87 4.03 -7.95
C CYS A 142 -2.99 2.53 -7.62
N VAL A 143 -3.25 2.19 -6.36
CA VAL A 143 -3.46 0.81 -5.91
C VAL A 143 -4.72 0.21 -6.56
N LEU A 144 -5.84 0.92 -6.57
CA LEU A 144 -7.07 0.47 -7.21
C LEU A 144 -6.84 0.16 -8.70
N LYS A 145 -6.17 1.05 -9.43
CA LYS A 145 -5.80 0.83 -10.84
C LYS A 145 -4.97 -0.44 -11.02
N HIS A 146 -4.01 -0.69 -10.12
CA HIS A 146 -3.16 -1.87 -10.18
C HIS A 146 -3.94 -3.15 -9.87
N LEU A 147 -4.80 -3.14 -8.84
CA LEU A 147 -5.47 -4.33 -8.33
C LEU A 147 -6.74 -4.71 -9.08
N LEU A 148 -7.47 -3.76 -9.68
CA LEU A 148 -8.71 -4.02 -10.43
C LEU A 148 -8.62 -5.19 -11.42
N PRO A 149 -7.63 -5.26 -12.33
CA PRO A 149 -7.51 -6.40 -13.24
C PRO A 149 -7.08 -7.70 -12.53
N ARG A 150 -6.36 -7.60 -11.41
CA ARG A 150 -5.77 -8.74 -10.67
C ARG A 150 -6.77 -9.40 -9.72
N LEU A 151 -7.72 -8.64 -9.18
CA LEU A 151 -8.75 -9.08 -8.23
C LEU A 151 -10.15 -9.00 -8.87
N SER A 152 -10.22 -9.16 -10.20
CA SER A 152 -11.44 -8.92 -10.97
C SER A 152 -12.61 -9.79 -10.51
N GLU A 153 -12.36 -11.06 -10.17
CA GLU A 153 -13.39 -11.99 -9.67
C GLU A 153 -14.08 -11.46 -8.40
N ALA A 154 -13.32 -10.94 -7.44
CA ALA A 154 -13.86 -10.43 -6.18
C ALA A 154 -14.45 -9.02 -6.31
N TRP A 155 -13.94 -8.21 -7.23
CA TRP A 155 -14.24 -6.77 -7.31
C TRP A 155 -15.21 -6.37 -8.41
N HIS A 156 -15.50 -7.24 -9.39
CA HIS A 156 -16.34 -6.88 -10.54
C HIS A 156 -17.69 -6.27 -10.13
N GLY A 157 -18.40 -6.90 -9.19
CA GLY A 157 -19.68 -6.41 -8.67
C GLY A 157 -19.59 -5.12 -7.83
N LYS A 158 -18.39 -4.72 -7.41
CA LYS A 158 -18.15 -3.55 -6.55
C LYS A 158 -17.73 -2.30 -7.34
N ILE A 159 -17.43 -2.43 -8.64
CA ILE A 159 -17.05 -1.33 -9.53
C ILE A 159 -17.98 -0.10 -9.44
N PRO A 160 -19.32 -0.24 -9.34
CA PRO A 160 -20.21 0.93 -9.19
C PRO A 160 -19.87 1.81 -7.98
N LEU A 161 -19.46 1.23 -6.85
CA LEU A 161 -19.06 1.98 -5.64
C LEU A 161 -17.78 2.78 -5.87
N LEU A 162 -16.82 2.22 -6.62
CA LEU A 162 -15.62 2.94 -7.01
C LEU A 162 -15.95 4.11 -7.93
N VAL A 163 -16.82 3.89 -8.93
CA VAL A 163 -17.26 4.94 -9.86
C VAL A 163 -17.91 6.10 -9.11
N GLU A 164 -18.75 5.82 -8.12
CA GLU A 164 -19.36 6.85 -7.26
C GLU A 164 -18.29 7.66 -6.51
N ALA A 165 -17.32 6.99 -5.87
CA ALA A 165 -16.25 7.67 -5.14
C ALA A 165 -15.39 8.56 -6.05
N VAL A 166 -15.05 8.09 -7.26
CA VAL A 166 -14.28 8.88 -8.24
C VAL A 166 -15.10 10.06 -8.77
N LYS A 167 -16.40 9.90 -9.02
CA LYS A 167 -17.27 11.01 -9.43
C LYS A 167 -17.31 12.12 -8.38
N SER A 168 -17.47 11.74 -7.11
CA SER A 168 -17.48 12.71 -5.99
C SER A 168 -16.18 13.52 -5.93
N LEU A 169 -15.02 12.89 -6.17
CA LEU A 169 -13.74 13.59 -6.26
C LEU A 169 -13.71 14.61 -7.41
N LEU A 170 -14.16 14.21 -8.60
CA LEU A 170 -14.17 15.08 -9.79
C LEU A 170 -15.12 16.28 -9.64
N GLU A 171 -16.28 16.08 -9.04
CA GLU A 171 -17.25 17.15 -8.79
C GLU A 171 -16.68 18.23 -7.86
N GLU A 172 -15.91 17.85 -6.84
CA GLU A 172 -15.28 18.80 -5.93
C GLU A 172 -14.09 19.54 -6.51
N HIS A 173 -13.22 18.86 -7.27
CA HIS A 173 -12.19 19.57 -8.03
C HIS A 173 -12.80 20.56 -9.03
N ASN A 174 -14.02 20.28 -9.50
CA ASN A 174 -14.81 21.22 -10.31
C ASN A 174 -15.48 22.31 -9.47
N LEU A 175 -15.80 22.10 -8.18
CA LEU A 175 -16.29 23.17 -7.30
C LEU A 175 -15.30 24.32 -7.17
N GLY A 176 -13.99 24.08 -7.23
CA GLY A 176 -12.98 25.15 -7.31
C GLY A 176 -13.19 26.05 -8.54
N VAL A 177 -13.46 25.43 -9.70
CA VAL A 177 -13.80 26.13 -10.95
C VAL A 177 -15.15 26.84 -10.83
N ARG A 178 -16.17 26.19 -10.24
CA ARG A 178 -17.50 26.80 -10.02
C ARG A 178 -17.46 27.97 -9.03
N LYS A 179 -16.64 27.87 -7.98
CA LYS A 179 -16.43 28.93 -6.99
C LYS A 179 -15.71 30.12 -7.63
N ALA A 180 -14.63 29.88 -8.37
CA ALA A 180 -13.94 30.92 -9.14
C ALA A 180 -14.87 31.60 -10.17
N LEU A 181 -15.73 30.83 -10.84
CA LEU A 181 -16.74 31.40 -11.76
C LEU A 181 -17.81 32.21 -11.02
N SER A 182 -18.24 31.80 -9.82
CA SER A 182 -19.20 32.57 -9.02
C SER A 182 -18.61 33.87 -8.46
N GLU A 183 -17.32 33.88 -8.13
CA GLU A 183 -16.60 35.07 -7.66
C GLU A 183 -16.24 36.02 -8.81
N ALA A 184 -15.98 35.49 -10.01
CA ALA A 184 -15.78 36.26 -11.24
C ALA A 184 -17.09 36.82 -11.84
N SER A 185 -18.25 36.50 -11.26
CA SER A 185 -19.57 36.97 -11.70
C SER A 185 -20.08 38.20 -10.92
N TYR A 186 -19.19 38.91 -10.21
CA TYR A 186 -19.49 40.20 -9.54
C TYR A 186 -18.65 41.35 -10.08
#